data_AF-A0AAV7NHY4-F1
#
_entry.id   AF-A0AAV7NHY4-F1
#
_cell.length_a   1.000
_cell.length_b   1.000
_cell.length_c   1.000
_cell.angle_alpha   90.00
_cell.angle_beta   90.00
_cell.angle_gamma   90.00
#
_symmetry.space_group_name_H-M   'P 1'
#
loop_
_entity.id
_entity.type
_entity.pdbx_description
1 polymer ?
#
loop_
_entity_poly.entity_id
_entity_poly.type
_entity_poly.pdbx_seq_one_letter_code
_entity_poly.pdbx_strand_id
1 'polypeptide(L)'
;MAEYRDLAQEKAKQQMMASLHPLYETGDKAGKVLAWLGRREQESQWVHSLVDPVGNRCKTDAQIVHIFARYYKQLYAARSLCDSSMITTYLASNHNPTLGVEEWETLEEEMMLPEVLAAIAILNPGKTPGPNCIPDELFK
;
A
#
# COMPACT_ATOMS: atom_id res chain seq x y z
N MET A 1 -4.36 23.33 -33.10
CA MET A 1 -3.90 22.53 -31.94
C MET A 1 -4.97 22.38 -30.86
N ALA A 2 -5.77 23.43 -30.56
CA ALA A 2 -6.88 23.35 -29.59
C ALA A 2 -8.02 22.43 -30.06
N GLU A 3 -8.52 22.66 -31.28
CA GLU A 3 -9.63 21.88 -31.87
C GLU A 3 -9.37 20.35 -31.93
N TYR A 4 -8.11 19.95 -32.09
CA TYR A 4 -7.72 18.54 -32.09
C TYR A 4 -7.80 17.91 -30.68
N ARG A 5 -7.50 18.68 -29.63
CA ARG A 5 -7.63 18.22 -28.24
C ARG A 5 -9.09 18.07 -27.87
N ASP A 6 -9.94 18.99 -28.31
CA ASP A 6 -11.38 18.94 -28.05
C ASP A 6 -12.03 17.71 -28.70
N LEU A 7 -11.67 17.42 -29.95
CA LEU A 7 -12.16 16.21 -30.65
C LEU A 7 -11.64 14.90 -30.03
N ALA A 8 -10.41 14.91 -29.49
CA ALA A 8 -9.88 13.78 -28.74
C ALA A 8 -10.60 13.58 -27.40
N GLN A 9 -10.90 14.67 -26.69
CA GLN A 9 -11.69 14.65 -25.45
C GLN A 9 -13.12 14.15 -25.69
N GLU A 10 -13.74 14.57 -26.78
CA GLU A 10 -15.11 14.16 -27.12
C GLU A 10 -15.19 12.67 -27.48
N LYS A 11 -14.21 12.16 -28.22
CA LYS A 11 -14.06 10.72 -28.48
C LYS A 11 -13.82 9.91 -27.19
N ALA A 12 -12.97 10.40 -26.29
CA ALA A 12 -12.72 9.76 -25.00
C ALA A 12 -14.00 9.71 -24.15
N LYS A 13 -14.78 10.80 -24.13
CA LYS A 13 -16.07 10.88 -23.43
C LYS A 13 -17.09 9.90 -24.02
N GLN A 14 -17.19 9.79 -25.34
CA GLN A 14 -18.06 8.82 -26.00
C GLN A 14 -17.67 7.37 -25.69
N GLN A 15 -16.37 7.07 -25.66
CA GLN A 15 -15.87 5.74 -25.28
C GLN A 15 -16.14 5.42 -23.81
N MET A 16 -15.97 6.38 -22.90
CA MET A 16 -16.34 6.22 -21.48
C MET A 16 -17.83 5.93 -21.33
N MET A 17 -18.70 6.72 -21.98
CA MET A 17 -20.15 6.52 -21.93
C MET A 17 -20.58 5.16 -22.50
N ALA A 18 -19.99 4.74 -23.62
CA ALA A 18 -20.22 3.41 -24.20
C ALA A 18 -19.77 2.29 -23.27
N SER A 19 -18.68 2.47 -22.51
CA SER A 19 -18.21 1.49 -21.52
C SER A 19 -19.09 1.42 -20.26
N LEU A 20 -19.80 2.50 -19.94
CA LEU A 20 -20.76 2.58 -18.83
C LEU A 20 -22.17 2.08 -19.21
N HIS A 21 -22.50 2.03 -20.51
CA HIS A 21 -23.81 1.60 -21.00
C HIS A 21 -24.24 0.20 -20.52
N PRO A 22 -23.38 -0.85 -20.55
CA PRO A 22 -23.77 -2.18 -20.06
C PRO A 22 -23.99 -2.21 -18.54
N LEU A 23 -23.29 -1.34 -17.80
CA LEU A 23 -23.46 -1.19 -16.35
C LEU A 23 -24.82 -0.56 -16.01
N TYR A 24 -25.28 0.38 -16.83
CA TYR A 24 -26.56 1.07 -16.66
C TYR A 24 -27.75 0.18 -17.07
N GLU A 25 -27.66 -0.54 -18.20
CA GLU A 25 -28.69 -1.50 -18.64
C GLU A 25 -28.87 -2.67 -17.65
N THR A 26 -27.81 -3.05 -16.94
CA THR A 26 -27.85 -4.08 -15.89
C THR A 26 -28.17 -3.51 -14.50
N GLY A 27 -28.36 -2.19 -14.40
CA GLY A 27 -28.42 -1.40 -13.17
C GLY A 27 -29.62 -1.67 -12.25
N ASP A 28 -30.63 -2.43 -12.70
CA ASP A 28 -31.76 -2.84 -11.88
C ASP A 28 -31.37 -3.87 -10.78
N LYS A 29 -30.13 -4.38 -10.81
CA LYS A 29 -29.63 -5.35 -9.82
C LYS A 29 -28.24 -4.94 -9.35
N ALA A 30 -28.18 -4.11 -8.30
CA ALA A 30 -26.93 -3.73 -7.64
C ALA A 30 -26.00 -4.94 -7.36
N GLY A 31 -26.57 -6.10 -7.05
CA GLY A 31 -25.82 -7.35 -6.88
C GLY A 31 -25.10 -7.86 -8.15
N LYS A 32 -25.65 -7.63 -9.35
CA LYS A 32 -24.97 -7.99 -10.61
C LYS A 32 -23.79 -7.06 -10.92
N VAL A 33 -23.95 -5.77 -10.66
CA VAL A 33 -22.88 -4.77 -10.84
C VAL A 33 -21.72 -5.09 -9.89
N LEU A 34 -22.03 -5.37 -8.61
CA LEU A 34 -21.02 -5.78 -7.63
C LEU A 34 -20.34 -7.10 -8.01
N ALA A 35 -21.10 -8.10 -8.47
CA ALA A 35 -20.52 -9.36 -8.93
C ALA A 35 -19.59 -9.17 -10.14
N TRP A 36 -19.93 -8.26 -11.07
CA TRP A 36 -19.09 -7.95 -12.21
C TRP A 36 -17.82 -7.17 -11.82
N LEU A 37 -17.95 -6.18 -10.94
CA LEU A 37 -16.80 -5.45 -10.39
C LEU A 37 -15.85 -6.40 -9.65
N GLY A 38 -16.39 -7.27 -8.78
CA GLY A 38 -15.62 -8.28 -8.07
C GLY A 38 -14.93 -9.28 -9.00
N ARG A 39 -15.57 -9.70 -10.09
CA ARG A 39 -14.92 -10.54 -11.12
C ARG A 39 -13.78 -9.83 -11.82
N ARG A 40 -13.97 -8.56 -12.23
CA ARG A 40 -12.89 -7.77 -12.86
C ARG A 40 -11.72 -7.56 -11.92
N GLU A 41 -11.99 -7.35 -10.63
CA GLU A 41 -10.97 -7.22 -9.60
C GLU A 41 -10.23 -8.55 -9.36
N GLN A 42 -10.94 -9.68 -9.34
CA GLN A 42 -10.32 -11.00 -9.24
C GLN A 42 -9.46 -11.33 -10.47
N GLU A 43 -9.94 -11.01 -11.67
CA GLU A 43 -9.19 -11.23 -12.92
C GLU A 43 -7.91 -10.38 -12.97
N SER A 44 -7.95 -9.14 -12.49
CA SER A 44 -6.77 -8.27 -12.47
C SER A 44 -5.72 -8.70 -11.43
N GLN A 45 -6.14 -9.37 -10.36
CA GLN A 45 -5.26 -9.89 -9.32
C GLN A 45 -4.61 -11.23 -9.68
N TRP A 46 -5.08 -11.93 -10.73
CA TRP A 46 -4.52 -13.23 -11.10
C TRP A 46 -3.11 -13.09 -11.71
N VAL A 47 -2.15 -13.85 -11.19
CA VAL A 47 -0.80 -13.92 -11.75
C VAL A 47 -0.81 -14.83 -12.98
N HIS A 48 -0.93 -14.24 -14.17
CA HIS A 48 -1.06 -14.99 -15.43
C HIS A 48 0.24 -15.63 -15.93
N SER A 49 1.39 -15.07 -15.55
CA SER A 49 2.70 -15.64 -15.88
C SER A 49 3.79 -15.07 -15.00
N LEU A 50 4.83 -15.86 -14.74
CA LEU A 50 6.05 -15.42 -14.07
C LEU A 50 7.27 -15.69 -14.93
N VAL A 51 8.36 -14.99 -14.66
CA VAL A 51 9.66 -15.25 -15.25
C VAL A 51 10.52 -15.94 -14.19
N ASP A 52 11.01 -17.13 -14.50
CA ASP A 52 11.95 -17.87 -13.65
C ASP A 52 13.32 -17.14 -13.64
N PRO A 53 14.16 -17.26 -12.60
CA PRO A 53 15.54 -16.77 -12.56
C PRO A 53 16.42 -17.04 -13.79
N VAL A 54 16.11 -18.04 -14.61
CA VAL A 54 16.83 -18.34 -15.87
C VAL A 54 16.30 -17.51 -17.06
N GLY A 55 15.26 -16.71 -16.88
CA GLY A 55 14.64 -15.87 -17.91
C GLY A 55 13.48 -16.53 -18.67
N ASN A 56 13.09 -17.75 -18.29
CA ASN A 56 12.01 -18.48 -18.95
C ASN A 56 10.64 -18.06 -18.41
N ARG A 57 9.66 -17.85 -19.31
CA ARG A 57 8.29 -17.47 -18.92
C ARG A 57 7.43 -18.71 -18.61
N CYS A 58 7.02 -18.84 -17.37
CA CYS A 58 6.12 -19.88 -16.87
C CYS A 58 4.67 -19.38 -16.86
N LYS A 59 3.75 -20.20 -17.37
CA LYS A 59 2.31 -19.88 -17.47
C LYS A 59 1.41 -20.92 -16.77
N THR A 60 1.99 -22.02 -16.29
CA THR A 60 1.24 -23.09 -15.64
C THR A 60 1.21 -22.87 -14.13
N ASP A 61 0.04 -23.04 -13.51
CA ASP A 61 -0.16 -22.82 -12.07
C ASP A 61 0.86 -23.58 -11.20
N ALA A 62 1.15 -24.85 -11.55
CA ALA A 62 2.14 -25.65 -10.82
C ALA A 62 3.56 -25.03 -10.86
N GLN A 63 3.95 -24.45 -11.99
CA GLN A 63 5.24 -23.77 -12.14
C GLN A 63 5.26 -22.45 -11.36
N ILE A 64 4.17 -21.69 -11.41
CA ILE A 64 4.01 -20.42 -10.68
C ILE A 64 4.11 -20.65 -9.17
N VAL A 65 3.38 -21.65 -8.64
CA VAL A 65 3.44 -22.04 -7.22
C VAL A 65 4.85 -22.46 -6.83
N HIS A 66 5.53 -23.24 -7.68
CA HIS A 66 6.90 -23.67 -7.41
C HIS A 66 7.88 -22.49 -7.36
N ILE A 67 7.78 -21.55 -8.30
CA ILE A 67 8.61 -20.33 -8.34
C ILE A 67 8.37 -19.49 -7.09
N PHE A 68 7.12 -19.25 -6.72
CA PHE A 68 6.79 -18.52 -5.48
C PHE A 68 7.35 -19.22 -4.24
N ALA A 69 7.12 -20.53 -4.11
CA ALA A 69 7.61 -21.29 -2.97
C ALA A 69 9.15 -21.23 -2.87
N ARG A 70 9.85 -21.36 -3.99
CA ARG A 70 11.32 -21.25 -4.04
C ARG A 70 11.78 -19.84 -3.66
N TYR A 71 11.17 -18.81 -4.24
CA TYR A 71 11.51 -17.41 -3.98
C TYR A 71 11.36 -17.08 -2.49
N TYR A 72 10.20 -17.38 -1.90
CA TYR A 72 9.97 -17.05 -0.48
C TYR A 72 10.83 -17.91 0.45
N LYS A 73 11.08 -19.18 0.14
CA LYS A 73 12.05 -19.99 0.89
C LYS A 73 13.43 -19.34 0.90
N GLN A 74 13.90 -18.85 -0.25
CA GLN A 74 15.20 -18.16 -0.34
C GLN A 74 15.18 -16.82 0.40
N LEU A 75 14.14 -16.01 0.22
CA LEU A 75 13.98 -14.71 0.87
C LEU A 75 14.06 -14.82 2.40
N TYR A 76 13.33 -15.78 2.97
CA TYR A 76 13.31 -15.97 4.42
C TYR A 76 14.53 -16.74 4.95
N ALA A 77 15.16 -17.60 4.13
CA ALA A 77 16.43 -18.23 4.50
C ALA A 77 17.57 -17.20 4.55
N ALA A 78 17.62 -16.25 3.60
CA ALA A 78 18.64 -15.21 3.54
C ALA A 78 18.62 -14.26 4.75
N ARG A 79 17.47 -14.13 5.43
CA ARG A 79 17.34 -13.29 6.63
C ARG A 79 18.17 -13.78 7.83
N SER A 80 18.63 -15.04 7.80
CA SER A 80 19.55 -15.59 8.82
C SER A 80 21.02 -15.15 8.64
N LEU A 81 21.36 -14.50 7.51
CA LEU A 81 22.73 -14.11 7.15
C LEU A 81 23.01 -12.61 7.34
N CYS A 82 22.04 -11.83 7.82
CA CYS A 82 22.25 -10.40 8.04
C CYS A 82 23.06 -10.22 9.31
N ASP A 83 24.37 -10.02 9.15
CA ASP A 83 25.27 -9.71 10.25
C ASP A 83 24.90 -8.35 10.85
N SER A 84 24.85 -8.27 12.18
CA SER A 84 24.58 -7.03 12.90
C SER A 84 25.56 -5.93 12.50
N SER A 85 26.78 -6.29 12.10
CA SER A 85 27.79 -5.36 11.59
C SER A 85 27.41 -4.68 10.27
N MET A 86 26.70 -5.38 9.38
CA MET A 86 26.21 -4.80 8.12
C MET A 86 25.09 -3.80 8.37
N ILE A 87 24.21 -4.10 9.33
CA ILE A 87 23.12 -3.19 9.71
C ILE A 87 23.70 -1.91 10.30
N THR A 88 24.64 -2.00 11.24
CA THR A 88 25.27 -0.82 11.85
C THR A 88 26.03 0.00 10.82
N THR A 89 26.77 -0.65 9.91
CA THR A 89 27.48 0.04 8.83
C THR A 89 26.51 0.73 7.87
N TYR A 90 25.40 0.08 7.50
CA TYR A 90 24.37 0.70 6.66
C TYR A 90 23.72 1.89 7.35
N LEU A 91 23.31 1.75 8.61
CA LEU A 91 22.71 2.83 9.37
C LEU A 91 23.68 4.01 9.56
N ALA A 92 24.97 3.74 9.76
CA ALA A 92 26.01 4.76 9.84
C ALA A 92 26.32 5.40 8.46
N SER A 93 26.18 4.66 7.37
CA SER A 93 26.37 5.17 6.01
C SER A 93 25.24 6.11 5.57
N ASN A 94 24.04 5.93 6.14
CA ASN A 94 22.97 6.89 5.96
C ASN A 94 23.27 8.12 6.79
N HIS A 95 23.18 9.32 6.19
CA HIS A 95 23.32 10.59 6.88
C HIS A 95 22.08 10.90 7.74
N ASN A 96 21.75 9.98 8.65
CA ASN A 96 20.69 10.20 9.61
C ASN A 96 21.13 11.35 10.53
N PRO A 97 20.25 12.33 10.77
CA PRO A 97 20.55 13.38 11.73
C PRO A 97 20.81 12.72 13.08
N THR A 98 21.98 13.01 13.65
CA THR A 98 22.29 12.60 15.02
C THR A 98 21.71 13.67 15.93
N LEU A 99 20.95 13.24 16.95
CA LEU A 99 20.39 14.15 17.94
C LEU A 99 21.53 14.88 18.67
N GLY A 100 21.35 16.19 18.86
CA GLY A 100 22.22 16.97 19.73
C GLY A 100 22.07 16.53 21.19
N VAL A 101 23.05 16.87 22.03
CA VAL A 101 23.01 16.55 23.47
C VAL A 101 21.78 17.17 24.13
N GLU A 102 21.44 18.41 23.78
CA GLU A 102 20.26 19.11 24.33
C GLU A 102 18.93 18.45 23.91
N GLU A 103 18.83 18.02 22.65
CA GLU A 103 17.63 17.32 22.16
C GLU A 103 17.48 15.96 22.83
N TRP A 104 18.60 15.29 23.12
CA TRP A 104 18.62 14.01 23.82
C TRP A 104 18.23 14.16 25.29
N GLU A 105 18.75 15.17 25.98
CA GLU A 105 18.36 15.51 27.35
C GLU A 105 16.86 15.83 27.41
N THR A 106 16.34 16.64 26.47
CA THR A 106 14.90 16.95 26.39
C THR A 106 14.03 15.70 26.16
N LEU A 107 14.53 14.71 25.42
CA LEU A 107 13.82 13.45 25.17
C LEU A 107 13.84 12.49 26.37
N GLU A 108 14.86 12.59 27.24
CA GLU A 108 14.97 11.78 28.46
C GLU A 108 14.27 12.41 29.67
N GLU A 109 13.86 13.67 29.59
CA GLU A 109 13.07 14.33 30.63
C GLU A 109 11.70 13.65 30.85
N GLU A 110 11.19 13.73 32.08
CA GLU A 110 9.89 13.20 32.42
C GLU A 110 8.78 13.96 31.70
N MET A 111 7.87 13.23 31.03
CA MET A 111 6.73 13.83 30.34
C MET A 111 5.82 14.57 31.33
N MET A 112 5.53 15.83 31.05
CA MET A 112 4.72 16.67 31.92
C MET A 112 3.24 16.57 31.54
N LEU A 113 2.37 16.52 32.55
CA LEU A 113 0.91 16.52 32.35
C LEU A 113 0.39 17.62 31.38
N PRO A 114 0.84 18.89 31.45
CA PRO A 114 0.41 19.91 30.48
C PRO A 114 0.76 19.58 29.03
N GLU A 115 1.89 18.91 28.78
CA GLU A 115 2.31 18.52 27.43
C GLU A 115 1.40 17.43 26.87
N VAL A 116 1.04 16.46 27.72
CA VAL A 116 0.09 15.39 27.37
C VAL A 116 -1.28 15.99 27.01
N LEU A 117 -1.77 16.93 27.82
CA LEU A 117 -3.05 17.60 27.55
C LEU A 117 -3.00 18.43 26.26
N ALA A 118 -1.90 19.14 26.01
CA ALA A 118 -1.70 19.88 24.77
C ALA A 118 -1.67 18.95 23.55
N ALA A 119 -0.99 17.80 23.64
CA ALA A 119 -0.94 16.80 22.58
C ALA A 119 -2.32 16.21 22.27
N ILE A 120 -3.10 15.86 23.31
CA ILE A 120 -4.48 15.37 23.19
C ILE A 120 -5.37 16.41 22.49
N ALA A 121 -5.22 17.70 22.82
CA ALA A 121 -6.02 18.77 22.24
C ALA A 121 -5.84 18.89 20.70
N ILE A 122 -4.62 18.63 20.21
CA ILE A 122 -4.27 18.72 18.77
C ILE A 122 -4.73 17.48 17.98
N LEU A 123 -5.08 16.37 18.66
CA LEU A 123 -5.46 15.12 18.01
C LEU A 123 -6.69 15.33 17.10
N ASN A 124 -6.62 14.82 15.87
CA ASN A 124 -7.70 15.01 14.90
C ASN A 124 -8.79 13.93 15.09
N PRO A 125 -10.07 14.29 15.27
CA PRO A 125 -11.14 13.31 15.40
C PRO A 125 -11.40 12.53 14.10
N GLY A 126 -12.13 11.42 14.19
CA GLY A 126 -12.52 10.61 13.02
C GLY A 126 -11.40 9.78 12.39
N LYS A 127 -10.28 9.57 13.08
CA LYS A 127 -9.25 8.62 12.66
C LYS A 127 -9.63 7.20 13.05
N THR A 128 -9.19 6.24 12.24
CA THR A 128 -9.42 4.82 12.52
C THR A 128 -8.66 4.42 13.78
N PRO A 129 -9.32 3.79 14.77
CA PRO A 129 -8.65 3.31 15.97
C PRO A 129 -7.49 2.38 15.64
N GLY A 130 -6.43 2.46 16.45
CA GLY A 130 -5.29 1.55 16.37
C GLY A 130 -5.67 0.10 16.78
N PRO A 131 -4.67 -0.79 16.94
CA PRO A 131 -4.89 -2.19 17.29
C PRO A 131 -5.62 -2.40 18.63
N ASN A 132 -5.63 -1.39 19.50
CA ASN A 132 -6.36 -1.42 20.77
C ASN A 132 -7.86 -1.07 20.63
N CYS A 133 -8.31 -0.68 19.43
CA CYS A 133 -9.69 -0.31 19.12
C CYS A 133 -10.27 0.87 19.94
N ILE A 134 -9.43 1.71 20.54
CA ILE A 134 -9.85 2.91 21.28
C ILE A 134 -9.78 4.12 20.34
N PRO A 135 -10.89 4.84 20.11
CA PRO A 135 -10.90 6.05 19.30
C PRO A 135 -10.32 7.26 20.06
N ASP A 136 -9.70 8.16 19.29
CA ASP A 136 -9.07 9.40 19.74
C ASP A 136 -10.02 10.33 20.53
N GLU A 137 -11.32 10.23 20.26
CA GLU A 137 -12.39 11.00 20.89
C GLU A 137 -12.56 10.72 22.39
N LEU A 138 -12.14 9.54 22.85
CA LEU A 138 -12.24 9.17 24.27
C LEU A 138 -11.13 9.79 25.14
N PHE A 139 -10.10 10.34 24.51
CA PHE A 139 -9.00 10.99 25.22
C PHE A 139 -9.21 12.50 25.36
N LYS A 140 -10.10 13.09 24.56
CA LYS A 140 -10.43 14.52 24.60
C LYS A 140 -11.38 14.91 25.73
#